data_AF-A0A9D8X6Y8-F1
#
_entry.id   AF-A0A9D8X6Y8-F1
#
_cell.length_a   1.000
_cell.length_b   1.000
_cell.length_c   1.000
_cell.angle_alpha   90.00
_cell.angle_beta   90.00
_cell.angle_gamma   90.00
#
_symmetry.space_group_name_H-M   'P 1'
#
loop_
_entity.id
_entity.type
_entity.pdbx_description
1 polymer ?
#
loop_
_entity_poly.entity_id
_entity_poly.type
_entity_poly.pdbx_seq_one_letter_code
_entity_poly.pdbx_strand_id
1 'polypeptide(L)' 'STQQTLPYGTPNEVADETRWIIDLMSKNGGYITSSSQEIQADVPYENLCALIDTANEYK' A
#
# COMPACT_ATOMS: atom_id res chain seq x y z
N SER A 1 0.45 -3.69 7.75
CA SER A 1 -0.91 -4.26 7.78
C SER A 1 -1.93 -3.20 7.41
N THR A 2 -2.98 -3.51 6.65
CA THR A 2 -4.05 -2.56 6.28
C THR A 2 -4.63 -1.81 7.49
N GLN A 3 -4.81 -2.46 8.64
CA GLN A 3 -5.38 -1.85 9.85
C GLN A 3 -4.35 -1.17 10.77
N GLN A 4 -3.09 -1.11 10.35
CA GLN A 4 -2.01 -0.48 11.14
C GLN A 4 -1.29 0.59 10.33
N THR A 5 -0.74 0.19 9.19
CA THR A 5 0.15 1.05 8.39
C THR A 5 -0.63 2.12 7.66
N LEU A 6 -1.78 1.79 7.07
CA LEU A 6 -2.61 2.79 6.37
C LEU A 6 -3.21 3.84 7.32
N PRO A 7 -3.83 3.50 8.47
CA PRO A 7 -4.40 4.51 9.36
C PRO A 7 -3.36 5.24 10.23
N TYR A 8 -2.28 4.57 10.65
CA TYR A 8 -1.38 5.10 11.69
C TYR A 8 0.08 5.29 11.26
N GLY A 9 0.47 4.78 10.09
CA GLY A 9 1.81 5.00 9.54
C GLY A 9 1.97 6.37 8.91
N THR A 10 3.20 6.70 8.58
CA THR A 10 3.57 7.83 7.72
C THR A 10 3.45 7.46 6.23
N PRO A 11 3.33 8.43 5.31
CA PRO A 11 3.33 8.16 3.87
C PRO A 11 4.54 7.33 3.41
N ASN A 12 5.72 7.58 4.00
CA ASN A 12 6.93 6.81 3.69
C ASN A 12 6.82 5.35 4.14
N GLU A 13 6.32 5.10 5.36
CA GLU A 13 6.10 3.73 5.84
C GLU A 13 5.06 2.98 5.00
N VAL A 14 4.01 3.67 4.54
CA VAL A 14 3.02 3.10 3.62
C VAL A 14 3.67 2.74 2.28
N ALA A 15 4.48 3.64 1.72
CA ALA A 15 5.20 3.38 0.49
C ALA A 15 6.16 2.19 0.63
N ASP A 16 6.93 2.14 1.71
CA ASP A 16 7.90 1.07 1.97
C ASP A 16 7.22 -0.29 2.14
N GLU A 17 6.12 -0.36 2.90
CA GLU A 17 5.35 -1.60 3.03
C GLU A 17 4.70 -2.00 1.71
N THR A 18 4.20 -1.04 0.93
CA THR A 18 3.60 -1.29 -0.40
C THR A 18 4.64 -1.91 -1.34
N ARG A 19 5.85 -1.33 -1.43
CA ARG A 19 6.96 -1.89 -2.22
C ARG A 19 7.29 -3.32 -1.77
N TRP A 20 7.42 -3.53 -0.47
CA TRP A 20 7.74 -4.84 0.10
C TRP A 20 6.70 -5.91 -0.25
N ILE A 21 5.40 -5.57 -0.17
CA ILE A 21 4.32 -6.49 -0.56
C ILE A 21 4.37 -6.78 -2.05
N ILE A 22 4.53 -5.76 -2.90
CA ILE A 22 4.62 -5.97 -4.35
C ILE A 22 5.81 -6.88 -4.68
N ASP A 23 6.99 -6.65 -4.11
CA ASP A 23 8.17 -7.52 -4.29
C ASP A 23 7.93 -8.97 -3.89
N LEU A 24 7.20 -9.18 -2.80
CA LEU A 24 6.92 -10.51 -2.28
C LEU A 24 5.92 -11.25 -3.17
N MET A 25 4.86 -10.56 -3.59
CA MET A 25 3.66 -11.15 -4.18
C MET A 25 3.67 -11.16 -5.70
N SER A 26 4.37 -10.24 -6.35
CA SER A 26 4.43 -10.13 -7.82
C SER A 26 5.41 -11.09 -8.49
N LYS A 27 6.03 -11.99 -7.72
CA LYS A 27 6.96 -13.00 -8.28
C LYS A 27 6.23 -13.86 -9.32
N ASN A 28 6.76 -13.86 -10.54
CA ASN A 28 6.17 -14.50 -11.73
C ASN A 28 4.89 -13.83 -12.26
N GLY A 29 4.63 -12.57 -11.87
CA GLY A 29 3.49 -11.77 -12.32
C GLY A 29 2.16 -12.17 -11.66
N GLY A 30 1.07 -11.58 -12.16
CA GLY A 30 -0.31 -11.93 -11.74
C GLY A 30 -0.77 -11.32 -10.41
N TYR A 31 0.07 -10.55 -9.72
CA TYR A 31 -0.33 -9.80 -8.54
C TYR A 31 -1.02 -8.48 -8.91
N ILE A 32 -2.14 -8.20 -8.26
CA ILE A 32 -2.87 -6.93 -8.36
C ILE A 32 -2.85 -6.28 -6.98
N THR A 33 -2.23 -5.11 -6.88
CA THR A 33 -2.16 -4.36 -5.62
C THR A 33 -3.53 -3.88 -5.20
N SER A 34 -3.90 -4.15 -3.95
CA SER A 34 -5.14 -3.69 -3.32
C SER A 34 -4.99 -3.74 -1.80
N SER A 35 -5.81 -2.97 -1.08
CA SER A 35 -5.99 -3.17 0.35
C SER A 35 -6.60 -4.55 0.63
N SER A 36 -6.29 -5.13 1.80
CA SER A 36 -6.80 -6.46 2.21
C SER A 36 -8.28 -6.46 2.57
N GLN A 37 -8.86 -5.27 2.73
CA GLN A 37 -10.24 -4.99 3.12
C GLN A 37 -10.61 -3.57 2.65
N GLU A 38 -11.85 -3.16 2.88
CA GLU A 38 -12.32 -1.79 2.64
C GLU A 38 -11.40 -0.74 3.28
N ILE A 39 -11.21 0.38 2.57
CA ILE A 39 -10.49 1.53 3.12
C ILE A 39 -11.43 2.26 4.09
N GLN A 40 -11.02 2.35 5.35
CA GLN A 40 -11.80 2.99 6.40
C GLN A 40 -11.62 4.51 6.40
N ALA A 41 -12.60 5.23 6.96
CA ALA A 41 -12.64 6.69 6.96
C ALA A 41 -11.54 7.36 7.81
N ASP A 42 -10.85 6.59 8.65
CA ASP A 42 -9.72 7.01 9.47
C ASP A 42 -8.37 6.94 8.75
N VAL A 43 -8.33 6.44 7.51
CA VAL A 43 -7.11 6.43 6.68
C VAL A 43 -6.82 7.85 6.18
N PRO A 44 -5.67 8.45 6.53
CA PRO A 44 -5.29 9.77 6.03
C PRO A 44 -5.15 9.77 4.50
N TYR A 45 -5.55 10.87 3.86
CA TYR A 45 -5.48 11.01 2.40
C TYR A 45 -4.06 10.82 1.85
N GLU A 46 -3.05 11.36 2.53
CA GLU A 46 -1.64 11.22 2.13
C GLU A 46 -1.17 9.77 2.13
N ASN A 47 -1.67 8.95 3.07
CA ASN A 47 -1.36 7.53 3.13
C ASN A 47 -2.03 6.78 1.97
N LEU A 48 -3.25 7.16 1.59
CA LEU A 48 -3.90 6.59 0.41
C LEU A 48 -3.17 6.96 -0.89
N CYS A 49 -2.73 8.21 -1.03
CA CYS A 49 -1.88 8.63 -2.14
C CYS A 49 -0.58 7.84 -2.17
N ALA A 50 0.12 7.70 -1.04
CA ALA A 50 1.35 6.92 -0.97
C ALA A 50 1.17 5.47 -1.44
N LEU A 51 0.07 4.81 -1.07
CA LEU A 51 -0.27 3.46 -1.56
C LEU A 51 -0.44 3.43 -3.09
N ILE A 52 -1.25 4.34 -3.63
CA ILE A 52 -1.60 4.39 -5.06
C ILE A 52 -0.38 4.78 -5.90
N ASP A 53 0.33 5.83 -5.51
CA ASP A 53 1.49 6.36 -6.22
C ASP A 53 2.60 5.33 -6.25
N THR A 54 2.89 4.70 -5.10
CA THR A 54 3.89 3.62 -5.04
C THR A 54 3.52 2.46 -5.95
N ALA A 55 2.25 2.03 -5.96
CA ALA A 55 1.78 0.94 -6.82
C ALA A 55 1.86 1.30 -8.32
N ASN A 56 1.62 2.55 -8.70
CA ASN A 56 1.71 3.03 -10.08
C ASN A 56 3.16 3.21 -10.57
N GLU A 57 4.07 3.61 -9.67
CA GLU A 57 5.49 3.81 -9.98
C GLU A 57 6.27 2.49 -10.04
N TYR A 58 5.77 1.45 -9.35
CA TYR A 58 6.40 0.13 -9.32
C TYR A 58 6.31 -0.55 -10.69
N LYS A 59 7.45 -0.99 -11.22
CA LYS A 59 7.58 -1.66 -12.54
C LYS A 59 7.95 -3.12 -12.39
#